data_AF-A0A952BTR2-F1
#
_entry.id   AF-A0A952BTR2-F1
#
_cell.length_a   1.000
_cell.length_b   1.000
_cell.length_c   1.000
_cell.angle_alpha   90.00
_cell.angle_beta   90.00
_cell.angle_gamma   90.00
#
_symmetry.space_group_name_H-M   'P 1'
#
loop_
_entity.id
_entity.type
_entity.pdbx_description
1 polymer ?
#
loop_
_entity_poly.entity_id
_entity_poly.type
_entity_poly.pdbx_seq_one_letter_code
_entity_poly.pdbx_strand_id
1 'polypeptide(L)'
;MKKNFKNPISVEEKISILRFIILKSIFAPQGKDSDSWLRNYSNTIDKFLQTGGLTFCSVFEKEKMVKFCSVPLGFDFDLTFKNTDSEFDATLYIKSNIKWRHHVDKNYRTLFSHLFIPQNLKPVISECTDKEVEKVLDDLIFHPEVHQHCDDIEGFPHNFRIGGGINNGYQFLMHLRFQLLPDENARQNEKARLCKVVLKHIKKKSIIKKIPLNELF
;
A
#
# COMPACT_ATOMS: atom_id res chain seq x y z
N MET A 1 5.34 -31.67 35.52
CA MET A 1 5.72 -30.62 34.54
C MET A 1 4.93 -30.85 33.24
N LYS A 2 3.91 -30.03 32.95
CA LYS A 2 3.20 -30.11 31.66
C LYS A 2 4.08 -29.44 30.61
N LYS A 3 4.67 -30.23 29.69
CA LYS A 3 5.26 -29.70 28.45
C LYS A 3 4.10 -29.09 27.65
N ASN A 4 3.97 -27.77 27.68
CA ASN A 4 3.12 -27.04 26.73
C ASN A 4 3.78 -27.19 25.36
N PHE A 5 3.43 -28.25 24.63
CA PHE A 5 3.67 -28.31 23.20
C PHE A 5 2.75 -27.26 22.57
N LYS A 6 3.28 -26.04 22.38
CA LYS A 6 2.66 -25.12 21.42
C LYS A 6 2.77 -25.81 20.07
N ASN A 7 1.63 -26.11 19.45
CA ASN A 7 1.63 -26.57 18.07
C ASN A 7 2.43 -25.58 17.21
N PRO A 8 3.24 -26.07 16.26
CA PRO A 8 3.94 -25.19 15.33
C PRO A 8 2.91 -24.32 14.59
N ILE A 9 3.21 -23.02 14.47
CA ILE A 9 2.38 -22.04 13.76
C ILE A 9 2.32 -22.45 12.29
N SER A 10 1.13 -22.52 11.69
CA SER A 10 1.02 -22.87 10.26
C SER A 10 1.57 -21.73 9.38
N VAL A 11 1.90 -22.05 8.13
CA VAL A 11 2.37 -21.04 7.17
C VAL A 11 1.28 -19.98 6.93
N GLU A 12 0.02 -20.39 6.81
CA GLU A 12 -1.13 -19.51 6.60
C GLU A 12 -1.36 -18.58 7.80
N GLU A 13 -1.24 -19.10 9.02
CA GLU A 13 -1.32 -18.30 10.24
C GLU A 13 -0.19 -17.27 10.27
N LYS A 14 1.04 -17.69 9.96
CA LYS A 14 2.21 -16.80 9.92
C LYS A 14 2.07 -15.68 8.89
N ILE A 15 1.62 -16.00 7.67
CA ILE A 15 1.35 -15.03 6.59
C ILE A 15 0.25 -14.05 7.01
N SER A 16 -0.82 -14.53 7.64
CA SER A 16 -1.91 -13.68 8.13
C SER A 16 -1.45 -12.72 9.22
N ILE A 17 -0.60 -13.19 10.14
CA ILE A 17 0.00 -12.36 11.19
C ILE A 17 0.93 -11.30 10.59
N LEU A 18 1.78 -11.67 9.63
CA LEU A 18 2.65 -10.72 8.93
C LEU A 18 1.85 -9.66 8.17
N ARG A 19 0.78 -10.06 7.48
CA ARG A 19 -0.17 -9.15 6.81
C ARG A 19 -0.75 -8.15 7.80
N PHE A 20 -1.19 -8.60 8.97
CA PHE A 20 -1.65 -7.72 10.05
C PHE A 20 -0.58 -6.73 10.52
N ILE A 21 0.65 -7.20 10.78
CA ILE A 21 1.76 -6.36 11.22
C ILE A 21 2.05 -5.27 10.18
N ILE A 22 2.16 -5.63 8.91
CA ILE A 22 2.48 -4.72 7.80
C ILE A 22 1.38 -3.66 7.63
N LEU A 23 0.11 -4.09 7.56
CA LEU A 23 -1.04 -3.19 7.44
C LEU A 23 -1.08 -2.17 8.58
N LYS A 24 -0.90 -2.61 9.83
CA LYS A 24 -0.90 -1.70 10.98
C LYS A 24 0.33 -0.80 11.02
N SER A 25 1.50 -1.27 10.58
CA SER A 25 2.76 -0.51 10.65
C SER A 25 2.90 0.54 9.55
N ILE A 26 2.29 0.31 8.39
CA ILE A 26 2.51 1.14 7.18
C ILE A 26 1.23 1.86 6.75
N PHE A 27 0.09 1.15 6.70
CA PHE A 27 -1.13 1.60 6.03
C PHE A 27 -2.26 2.01 6.97
N ALA A 28 -1.96 2.24 8.24
CA ALA A 28 -2.95 2.71 9.21
C ALA A 28 -2.51 4.00 9.95
N PRO A 29 -1.94 5.01 9.27
CA PRO A 29 -1.61 6.27 9.93
C PRO A 29 -2.89 6.96 10.44
N GLN A 30 -2.77 7.77 11.49
CA GLN A 30 -3.90 8.46 12.13
C GLN A 30 -3.53 9.88 12.52
N GLY A 31 -4.43 10.83 12.32
CA GLY A 31 -4.23 12.23 12.74
C GLY A 31 -2.99 12.84 12.08
N LYS A 32 -2.05 13.39 12.88
CA LYS A 32 -0.82 14.02 12.35
C LYS A 32 0.08 13.06 11.55
N ASP A 33 0.01 11.76 11.85
CA ASP A 33 0.76 10.75 11.09
C ASP A 33 0.20 10.60 9.67
N SER A 34 -1.11 10.78 9.49
CA SER A 34 -1.78 10.74 8.18
C SER A 34 -1.25 11.88 7.29
N ASP A 35 -1.25 13.10 7.82
CA ASP A 35 -0.80 14.27 7.08
C ASP A 35 0.69 14.15 6.72
N SER A 36 1.50 13.63 7.66
CA SER A 36 2.92 13.36 7.42
C SER A 36 3.11 12.29 6.35
N TRP A 37 2.30 11.23 6.36
CA TRP A 37 2.35 10.16 5.37
C TRP A 37 2.03 10.71 3.97
N LEU A 38 0.93 11.46 3.82
CA LEU A 38 0.52 12.04 2.54
C LEU A 38 1.53 13.06 2.02
N ARG A 39 2.10 13.88 2.90
CA ARG A 39 3.17 14.82 2.54
C ARG A 39 4.41 14.08 2.02
N ASN A 40 4.85 13.02 2.71
CA ASN A 40 6.00 12.24 2.26
C ASN A 40 5.72 11.55 0.92
N TYR A 41 4.53 10.96 0.76
CA TYR A 41 4.08 10.41 -0.50
C TYR A 41 4.15 11.45 -1.63
N SER A 42 3.57 12.64 -1.43
CA SER A 42 3.60 13.75 -2.39
C SER A 42 5.01 14.17 -2.78
N ASN A 43 5.91 14.24 -1.80
CA ASN A 43 7.25 14.77 -2.00
C ASN A 43 8.18 13.79 -2.73
N THR A 44 7.87 12.49 -2.71
CA THR A 44 8.72 11.46 -3.31
C THR A 44 8.14 10.88 -4.59
N ILE A 45 6.82 10.91 -4.77
CA ILE A 45 6.17 10.27 -5.92
C ILE A 45 6.64 10.85 -7.25
N ASP A 46 6.81 12.17 -7.37
CA ASP A 46 7.27 12.78 -8.59
C ASP A 46 8.69 12.30 -8.94
N LYS A 47 9.63 12.41 -8.00
CA LYS A 47 11.01 11.88 -8.16
C LYS A 47 11.04 10.38 -8.46
N PHE A 48 10.10 9.64 -7.92
CA PHE A 48 9.98 8.21 -8.12
C PHE A 48 9.46 7.86 -9.52
N LEU A 49 8.55 8.67 -10.08
CA LEU A 49 7.95 8.49 -11.41
C LEU A 49 8.68 9.23 -12.54
N GLN A 50 9.60 10.15 -12.21
CA GLN A 50 10.41 10.98 -13.12
C GLN A 50 11.28 10.18 -14.13
N THR A 51 11.14 8.85 -14.19
CA THR A 51 11.71 7.98 -15.23
C THR A 51 10.87 7.88 -16.51
N GLY A 52 9.70 8.54 -16.64
CA GLY A 52 8.84 8.31 -17.81
C GLY A 52 7.74 9.32 -18.19
N GLY A 53 7.84 10.60 -17.80
CA GLY A 53 6.92 11.65 -18.30
C GLY A 53 5.56 11.78 -17.59
N LEU A 54 5.29 10.96 -16.58
CA LEU A 54 4.24 11.21 -15.59
C LEU A 54 4.57 12.52 -14.88
N THR A 55 3.70 13.52 -15.00
CA THR A 55 3.91 14.83 -14.37
C THR A 55 2.65 15.25 -13.65
N PHE A 56 2.84 15.78 -12.44
CA PHE A 56 1.83 16.35 -11.56
C PHE A 56 1.20 15.34 -10.60
N CYS A 57 1.82 15.23 -9.41
CA CYS A 57 1.11 14.85 -8.20
C CYS A 57 0.83 16.11 -7.39
N SER A 58 -0.44 16.45 -7.17
CA SER A 58 -0.81 17.48 -6.19
C SER A 58 -1.46 16.80 -5.01
N VAL A 59 -0.81 16.89 -3.84
CA VAL A 59 -1.43 16.55 -2.58
C VAL A 59 -1.93 17.83 -1.92
N PHE A 60 -3.24 17.91 -1.80
CA PHE A 60 -3.94 18.99 -1.13
C PHE A 60 -4.17 18.56 0.32
N GLU A 61 -3.25 18.93 1.20
CA GLU A 61 -3.21 18.44 2.58
C GLU A 61 -4.48 18.80 3.38
N LYS A 62 -5.04 20.01 3.18
CA LYS A 62 -6.26 20.44 3.88
C LYS A 62 -7.48 19.65 3.43
N GLU A 63 -7.51 19.31 2.16
CA GLU A 63 -8.56 18.56 1.49
C GLU A 63 -8.33 17.04 1.56
N LYS A 64 -7.20 16.59 2.13
CA LYS A 64 -6.70 15.22 2.13
C LYS A 64 -6.91 14.54 0.77
N MET A 65 -6.49 15.23 -0.28
CA MET A 65 -6.70 14.82 -1.65
C MET A 65 -5.37 14.60 -2.35
N VAL A 66 -5.25 13.51 -3.09
CA VAL A 66 -4.11 13.17 -3.94
C VAL A 66 -4.60 13.15 -5.37
N LYS A 67 -3.99 13.97 -6.22
CA LYS A 67 -4.27 13.98 -7.66
C LYS A 67 -3.04 13.57 -8.44
N PHE A 68 -3.22 12.78 -9.48
CA PHE A 68 -2.20 12.44 -10.47
C PHE A 68 -2.71 12.85 -11.84
N CYS A 69 -1.84 13.41 -12.66
CA CYS A 69 -2.09 13.61 -14.07
C CYS A 69 -0.99 12.91 -14.86
N SER A 70 -1.34 12.39 -16.02
CA SER A 70 -0.39 11.96 -17.02
C SER A 70 -0.80 12.49 -18.37
N VAL A 71 -0.16 13.58 -18.79
CA VAL A 71 -0.35 14.10 -20.14
C VAL A 71 0.09 13.09 -21.20
N PRO A 72 1.26 12.40 -21.08
CA PRO A 72 1.67 11.44 -22.11
C PRO A 72 0.78 10.21 -22.22
N LEU A 73 0.16 9.77 -21.12
CA LEU A 73 -0.68 8.55 -21.09
C LEU A 73 -2.18 8.88 -21.10
N GLY A 74 -2.53 10.17 -21.12
CA GLY A 74 -3.90 10.66 -21.21
C GLY A 74 -4.82 10.19 -20.09
N PHE A 75 -4.31 10.01 -18.87
CA PHE A 75 -5.12 9.64 -17.71
C PHE A 75 -4.92 10.60 -16.54
N ASP A 76 -5.98 10.78 -15.75
CA ASP A 76 -5.96 11.48 -14.48
C ASP A 76 -6.48 10.55 -13.38
N PHE A 77 -6.03 10.76 -12.16
CA PHE A 77 -6.49 10.01 -11.02
C PHE A 77 -6.66 10.91 -9.81
N ASP A 78 -7.82 10.83 -9.19
CA ASP A 78 -8.14 11.55 -7.97
C ASP A 78 -8.41 10.55 -6.84
N LEU A 79 -7.81 10.79 -5.69
CA LEU A 79 -8.19 10.17 -4.42
C LEU A 79 -8.46 11.25 -3.38
N THR A 80 -9.58 11.17 -2.68
CA THR A 80 -9.95 12.13 -1.64
C THR A 80 -10.39 11.40 -0.39
N PHE A 81 -9.63 11.55 0.71
CA PHE A 81 -10.10 11.13 2.03
C PHE A 81 -11.20 12.08 2.51
N LYS A 82 -12.20 11.54 3.19
CA LYS A 82 -13.37 12.29 3.67
C LYS A 82 -13.21 12.65 5.15
N ASN A 83 -14.30 12.56 5.90
CA ASN A 83 -14.37 12.94 7.30
C ASN A 83 -13.41 12.10 8.17
N THR A 84 -13.06 10.89 7.74
CA THR A 84 -12.12 10.01 8.43
C THR A 84 -11.05 9.48 7.47
N ASP A 85 -9.91 9.05 8.03
CA ASP A 85 -8.81 8.41 7.28
C ASP A 85 -9.19 7.03 6.70
N SER A 86 -10.38 6.52 7.01
CA SER A 86 -10.93 5.25 6.53
C SER A 86 -12.00 5.41 5.45
N GLU A 87 -12.52 6.63 5.24
CA GLU A 87 -13.52 6.95 4.23
C GLU A 87 -12.83 7.68 3.09
N PHE A 88 -12.96 7.19 1.85
CA PHE A 88 -12.34 7.83 0.71
C PHE A 88 -13.07 7.56 -0.60
N ASP A 89 -12.92 8.50 -1.53
CA ASP A 89 -13.28 8.34 -2.94
C ASP A 89 -12.01 8.19 -3.76
N ALA A 90 -12.07 7.33 -4.77
CA ALA A 90 -11.07 7.25 -5.81
C ALA A 90 -11.73 7.24 -7.19
N THR A 91 -11.18 7.98 -8.14
CA THR A 91 -11.68 8.06 -9.51
C THR A 91 -10.51 8.07 -10.49
N LEU A 92 -10.58 7.20 -11.49
CA LEU A 92 -9.67 7.18 -12.64
C LEU A 92 -10.41 7.77 -13.85
N TYR A 93 -9.76 8.72 -14.50
CA TYR A 93 -10.19 9.33 -15.74
C TYR A 93 -9.23 8.94 -16.85
N ILE A 94 -9.75 8.60 -18.03
CA ILE A 94 -8.94 8.40 -19.25
C ILE A 94 -9.54 9.28 -20.34
N LYS A 95 -8.73 10.15 -20.93
CA LYS A 95 -9.15 11.14 -21.93
C LYS A 95 -10.37 11.95 -21.41
N SER A 96 -10.28 12.39 -20.14
CA SER A 96 -11.33 13.12 -19.40
C SER A 96 -12.64 12.37 -19.12
N ASN A 97 -12.73 11.07 -19.44
CA ASN A 97 -13.90 10.24 -19.15
C ASN A 97 -13.67 9.43 -17.88
N ILE A 98 -14.68 9.36 -17.00
CA ILE A 98 -14.64 8.48 -15.84
C ILE A 98 -14.66 7.03 -16.33
N LYS A 99 -13.56 6.31 -16.09
CA LYS A 99 -13.45 4.88 -16.42
C LYS A 99 -13.64 3.99 -15.21
N TRP A 100 -13.29 4.49 -14.04
CA TRP A 100 -13.42 3.75 -12.81
C TRP A 100 -13.66 4.70 -11.64
N ARG A 101 -14.52 4.28 -10.72
CA ARG A 101 -14.81 5.00 -9.48
C ARG A 101 -14.98 3.99 -8.34
N HIS A 102 -14.46 4.34 -7.18
CA HIS A 102 -14.62 3.59 -5.96
C HIS A 102 -14.93 4.52 -4.80
N HIS A 103 -15.91 4.13 -3.99
CA HIS A 103 -16.32 4.84 -2.78
C HIS A 103 -16.22 3.87 -1.61
N VAL A 104 -15.48 4.25 -0.57
CA VAL A 104 -15.41 3.54 0.70
C VAL A 104 -16.16 4.34 1.76
N ASP A 105 -17.31 3.82 2.17
CA ASP A 105 -18.13 4.40 3.24
C ASP A 105 -17.44 4.24 4.61
N LYS A 106 -17.70 5.18 5.54
CA LYS A 106 -17.24 5.09 6.94
C LYS A 106 -17.63 3.78 7.65
N ASN A 107 -18.73 3.15 7.23
CA ASN A 107 -19.23 1.89 7.78
C ASN A 107 -18.63 0.66 7.10
N TYR A 108 -17.83 0.86 6.04
CA TYR A 108 -17.10 -0.21 5.39
C TYR A 108 -16.02 -0.70 6.34
N ARG A 109 -16.41 -1.64 7.21
CA ARG A 109 -15.50 -2.29 8.14
C ARG A 109 -14.57 -3.15 7.31
N THR A 110 -13.36 -2.64 7.08
CA THR A 110 -12.26 -3.51 6.65
C THR A 110 -12.20 -4.70 7.60
N LEU A 111 -12.09 -5.91 7.05
CA LEU A 111 -11.88 -7.16 7.81
C LEU A 111 -10.70 -7.06 8.80
N PHE A 112 -9.82 -6.07 8.63
CA PHE A 112 -8.72 -5.71 9.51
C PHE A 112 -9.13 -4.88 10.74
N SER A 113 -10.33 -5.15 11.26
CA SER A 113 -10.84 -4.54 12.49
C SER A 113 -9.72 -4.50 13.53
N HIS A 114 -9.49 -3.33 14.11
CA HIS A 114 -8.42 -3.03 15.06
C HIS A 114 -8.56 -3.82 16.39
N LEU A 115 -9.53 -4.75 16.46
CA LEU A 115 -9.99 -5.42 17.65
C LEU A 115 -9.30 -6.76 17.89
N PHE A 116 -8.64 -7.34 16.88
CA PHE A 116 -7.91 -8.60 17.03
C PHE A 116 -6.40 -8.37 16.95
N ILE A 117 -5.71 -8.49 18.08
CA ILE A 117 -4.26 -8.66 18.11
C ILE A 117 -4.00 -10.16 17.97
N PRO A 118 -3.37 -10.63 16.89
CA PRO A 118 -3.11 -12.05 16.72
C PRO A 118 -2.29 -12.61 17.87
N GLN A 119 -2.60 -13.85 18.26
CA GLN A 119 -1.69 -14.61 19.11
C GLN A 119 -0.39 -14.86 18.33
N ASN A 120 0.68 -15.24 19.03
CA ASN A 120 1.95 -15.63 18.40
C ASN A 120 2.71 -14.54 17.60
N LEU A 121 2.39 -13.25 17.78
CA LEU A 121 3.15 -12.13 17.17
C LEU A 121 4.67 -12.25 17.36
N LYS A 122 5.11 -12.55 18.59
CA LYS A 122 6.55 -12.62 18.92
C LYS A 122 7.28 -13.71 18.11
N PRO A 123 6.85 -14.99 18.12
CA PRO A 123 7.41 -16.02 17.25
C PRO A 123 7.46 -15.62 15.77
N VAL A 124 6.35 -15.08 15.24
CA VAL A 124 6.28 -14.68 13.82
C VAL A 124 7.28 -13.57 13.49
N ILE A 125 7.41 -12.57 14.37
CA ILE A 125 8.39 -11.49 14.20
C ILE A 125 9.82 -12.04 14.20
N SER A 126 10.16 -12.94 15.12
CA SER A 126 11.53 -13.49 15.22
C SER A 126 11.89 -14.44 14.09
N GLU A 127 10.91 -15.16 13.54
CA GLU A 127 11.15 -16.26 12.58
C GLU A 127 10.77 -15.90 11.14
N CYS A 128 10.30 -14.67 10.89
CA CYS A 128 9.94 -14.26 9.53
C CYS A 128 11.16 -14.27 8.59
N THR A 129 10.91 -14.77 7.39
CA THR A 129 11.87 -14.85 6.30
C THR A 129 11.55 -13.80 5.24
N ASP A 130 12.55 -13.48 4.43
CA ASP A 130 12.46 -12.54 3.32
C ASP A 130 11.36 -12.96 2.34
N LYS A 131 11.25 -14.26 2.04
CA LYS A 131 10.22 -14.83 1.14
C LYS A 131 8.80 -14.67 1.67
N GLU A 132 8.60 -14.78 2.98
CA GLU A 132 7.27 -14.59 3.59
C GLU A 132 6.86 -13.11 3.59
N VAL A 133 7.81 -12.20 3.84
CA VAL A 133 7.56 -10.76 3.74
C VAL A 133 7.28 -10.36 2.29
N GLU A 134 8.09 -10.85 1.35
CA GLU A 134 7.90 -10.64 -0.08
C GLU A 134 6.51 -11.13 -0.51
N LYS A 135 6.12 -12.35 -0.14
CA LYS A 135 4.79 -12.88 -0.44
C LYS A 135 3.68 -11.97 0.08
N VAL A 136 3.77 -11.50 1.32
CA VAL A 136 2.74 -10.61 1.87
C VAL A 136 2.70 -9.27 1.14
N LEU A 137 3.84 -8.71 0.74
CA LEU A 137 3.88 -7.47 -0.02
C LEU A 137 3.43 -7.65 -1.48
N ASP A 138 3.67 -8.81 -2.09
CA ASP A 138 3.08 -9.18 -3.37
C ASP A 138 1.55 -9.14 -3.25
N ASP A 139 0.99 -9.88 -2.29
CA ASP A 139 -0.46 -9.96 -2.07
C ASP A 139 -1.10 -8.61 -1.68
N LEU A 140 -0.32 -7.64 -1.18
CA LEU A 140 -0.82 -6.33 -0.73
C LEU A 140 -0.62 -5.20 -1.75
N ILE A 141 0.49 -5.21 -2.50
CA ILE A 141 0.97 -4.05 -3.27
C ILE A 141 1.31 -4.44 -4.70
N PHE A 142 2.16 -5.45 -4.91
CA PHE A 142 2.79 -5.67 -6.21
C PHE A 142 1.90 -6.49 -7.16
N HIS A 143 1.29 -7.54 -6.63
CA HIS A 143 0.32 -8.40 -7.32
C HIS A 143 -0.84 -8.74 -6.36
N PRO A 144 -1.68 -7.75 -6.03
CA PRO A 144 -2.70 -7.95 -5.01
C PRO A 144 -3.69 -9.03 -5.44
N GLU A 145 -4.15 -9.86 -4.49
CA GLU A 145 -5.07 -10.98 -4.77
C GLU A 145 -6.36 -10.52 -5.48
N VAL A 146 -6.86 -9.34 -5.10
CA VAL A 146 -8.02 -8.70 -5.71
C VAL A 146 -7.56 -7.45 -6.46
N HIS A 147 -7.68 -7.49 -7.78
CA HIS A 147 -7.39 -6.36 -8.66
C HIS A 147 -8.19 -6.45 -9.96
N GLN A 148 -8.24 -5.33 -10.67
CA GLN A 148 -8.79 -5.19 -12.00
C GLN A 148 -7.67 -4.78 -12.95
N HIS A 149 -7.69 -5.35 -14.14
CA HIS A 149 -6.84 -4.89 -15.24
C HIS A 149 -7.46 -3.66 -15.89
N CYS A 150 -6.64 -2.67 -16.25
CA CYS A 150 -7.07 -1.51 -17.02
C CYS A 150 -6.31 -1.49 -18.35
N ASP A 151 -6.95 -2.03 -19.38
CA ASP A 151 -6.36 -2.14 -20.72
C ASP A 151 -6.57 -0.86 -21.56
N ASP A 152 -7.35 0.10 -21.03
CA ASP A 152 -7.73 1.35 -21.69
C ASP A 152 -6.62 2.42 -21.69
N ILE A 153 -5.52 2.22 -20.96
CA ILE A 153 -4.39 3.17 -20.91
C ILE A 153 -3.43 2.85 -22.06
N GLU A 154 -3.73 3.39 -23.23
CA GLU A 154 -2.90 3.28 -24.43
C GLU A 154 -1.44 3.70 -24.15
N GLY A 155 -0.48 2.89 -24.60
CA GLY A 155 0.95 3.19 -24.47
C GLY A 155 1.54 2.90 -23.09
N PHE A 156 0.77 2.38 -22.13
CA PHE A 156 1.33 1.93 -20.86
C PHE A 156 2.14 0.64 -21.06
N PRO A 157 3.37 0.53 -20.55
CA PRO A 157 4.31 -0.53 -20.94
C PRO A 157 4.04 -1.89 -20.29
N HIS A 158 3.02 -2.00 -19.44
CA HIS A 158 2.62 -3.25 -18.81
C HIS A 158 1.12 -3.25 -18.50
N ASN A 159 0.58 -4.42 -18.13
CA ASN A 159 -0.81 -4.56 -17.72
C ASN A 159 -1.04 -3.79 -16.40
N PHE A 160 -1.52 -2.55 -16.51
CA PHE A 160 -1.83 -1.71 -15.36
C PHE A 160 -2.93 -2.37 -14.54
N ARG A 161 -2.68 -2.49 -13.24
CA ARG A 161 -3.67 -3.01 -12.29
C ARG A 161 -4.16 -1.87 -11.42
N ILE A 162 -5.47 -1.86 -11.19
CA ILE A 162 -6.12 -0.98 -10.22
C ILE A 162 -6.95 -1.84 -9.29
N GLY A 163 -7.23 -1.34 -8.09
CA GLY A 163 -8.10 -2.04 -7.15
C GLY A 163 -7.38 -2.72 -5.99
N GLY A 164 -6.05 -2.82 -6.04
CA GLY A 164 -5.26 -3.36 -4.92
C GLY A 164 -5.37 -2.49 -3.67
N GLY A 165 -5.85 -3.06 -2.55
CA GLY A 165 -5.98 -2.29 -1.31
C GLY A 165 -7.12 -1.28 -1.32
N ILE A 166 -8.14 -1.44 -2.17
CA ILE A 166 -9.32 -0.55 -2.25
C ILE A 166 -10.09 -0.36 -0.94
N ASN A 167 -9.85 -1.19 0.06
CA ASN A 167 -10.44 -1.01 1.38
C ASN A 167 -9.60 -0.09 2.29
N ASN A 168 -8.45 0.38 1.83
CA ASN A 168 -7.52 1.21 2.59
C ASN A 168 -6.80 2.21 1.66
N GLY A 169 -7.15 3.49 1.76
CA GLY A 169 -6.62 4.53 0.87
C GLY A 169 -5.09 4.62 0.86
N TYR A 170 -4.41 4.41 2.00
CA TYR A 170 -2.94 4.43 2.08
C TYR A 170 -2.29 3.24 1.39
N GLN A 171 -2.85 2.04 1.57
CA GLN A 171 -2.40 0.85 0.83
C GLN A 171 -2.61 1.05 -0.66
N PHE A 172 -3.78 1.55 -1.05
CA PHE A 172 -4.14 1.78 -2.43
C PHE A 172 -3.23 2.82 -3.11
N LEU A 173 -2.87 3.91 -2.43
CA LEU A 173 -1.88 4.87 -2.93
C LEU A 173 -0.50 4.23 -3.15
N MET A 174 -0.07 3.31 -2.28
CA MET A 174 1.20 2.59 -2.44
C MET A 174 1.16 1.55 -3.55
N HIS A 175 0.04 0.85 -3.71
CA HIS A 175 -0.22 0.01 -4.87
C HIS A 175 -0.14 0.83 -6.16
N LEU A 176 -0.85 1.96 -6.21
CA LEU A 176 -0.85 2.86 -7.37
C LEU A 176 0.55 3.37 -7.68
N ARG A 177 1.31 3.83 -6.66
CA ARG A 177 2.71 4.25 -6.83
C ARG A 177 3.53 3.19 -7.55
N PHE A 178 3.40 1.91 -7.16
CA PHE A 178 4.11 0.82 -7.80
C PHE A 178 3.64 0.53 -9.22
N GLN A 179 2.31 0.48 -9.45
CA GLN A 179 1.74 0.23 -10.78
C GLN A 179 2.04 1.36 -11.78
N LEU A 180 2.27 2.57 -11.28
CA LEU A 180 2.63 3.72 -12.11
C LEU A 180 4.08 3.72 -12.58
N LEU A 181 4.96 2.84 -12.06
CA LEU A 181 6.31 2.71 -12.58
C LEU A 181 6.29 2.03 -13.95
N PRO A 182 6.74 2.68 -15.04
CA PRO A 182 6.74 2.07 -16.37
C PRO A 182 7.86 1.04 -16.56
N ASP A 183 9.04 1.29 -15.97
CA ASP A 183 10.23 0.45 -16.12
C ASP A 183 10.21 -0.77 -15.20
N GLU A 184 10.40 -1.96 -15.77
CA GLU A 184 10.38 -3.23 -15.02
C GLU A 184 11.56 -3.33 -14.05
N ASN A 185 12.75 -2.87 -14.42
CA ASN A 185 13.91 -2.93 -13.52
C ASN A 185 13.70 -2.03 -12.30
N ALA A 186 13.14 -0.83 -12.49
CA ALA A 186 12.75 0.07 -11.41
C ALA A 186 11.69 -0.57 -10.50
N ARG A 187 10.68 -1.26 -11.06
CA ARG A 187 9.70 -2.03 -10.27
C ARG A 187 10.37 -3.11 -9.43
N GLN A 188 11.25 -3.92 -10.03
CA GLN A 188 11.94 -4.99 -9.29
C GLN A 188 12.88 -4.44 -8.20
N ASN A 189 13.58 -3.35 -8.49
CA ASN A 189 14.43 -2.66 -7.51
C ASN A 189 13.60 -2.09 -6.35
N GLU A 190 12.45 -1.47 -6.63
CA GLU A 190 11.56 -0.97 -5.60
C GLU A 190 10.96 -2.10 -4.76
N LYS A 191 10.52 -3.19 -5.40
CA LYS A 191 10.02 -4.38 -4.72
C LYS A 191 11.07 -4.91 -3.73
N ALA A 192 12.31 -5.10 -4.19
CA ALA A 192 13.41 -5.56 -3.36
C ALA A 192 13.71 -4.58 -2.21
N ARG A 193 13.73 -3.26 -2.48
CA ARG A 193 13.95 -2.21 -1.48
C ARG A 193 12.88 -2.25 -0.39
N LEU A 194 11.60 -2.29 -0.76
CA LEU A 194 10.48 -2.34 0.17
C LEU A 194 10.51 -3.60 1.02
N CYS A 195 10.76 -4.77 0.43
CA CYS A 195 10.89 -6.03 1.17
C CYS A 195 11.98 -5.92 2.26
N LYS A 196 13.15 -5.37 1.90
CA LYS A 196 14.26 -5.16 2.83
C LYS A 196 13.91 -4.19 3.96
N VAL A 197 13.28 -3.06 3.66
CA VAL A 197 12.87 -2.06 4.66
C VAL A 197 11.86 -2.65 5.63
N VAL A 198 10.83 -3.33 5.11
CA VAL A 198 9.76 -3.93 5.90
C VAL A 198 10.30 -5.03 6.80
N LEU A 199 11.09 -5.95 6.26
CA LEU A 199 11.71 -7.03 7.03
C LEU A 199 12.60 -6.49 8.15
N LYS A 200 13.49 -5.55 7.83
CA LYS A 200 14.38 -4.91 8.81
C LYS A 200 13.56 -4.28 9.94
N HIS A 201 12.47 -3.61 9.62
CA HIS A 201 11.60 -2.97 10.60
C HIS A 201 10.88 -3.99 11.48
N ILE A 202 10.31 -5.06 10.89
CA ILE A 202 9.67 -6.15 11.62
C ILE A 202 10.66 -6.77 12.60
N LYS A 203 11.87 -7.13 12.15
CA LYS A 203 12.89 -7.77 13.00
C LYS A 203 13.42 -6.86 14.11
N LYS A 204 13.50 -5.54 13.89
CA LYS A 204 14.03 -4.58 14.88
C LYS A 204 13.09 -4.33 16.05
N LYS A 205 11.78 -4.56 15.91
CA LYS A 205 10.79 -4.11 16.89
C LYS A 205 9.91 -5.28 17.35
N SER A 206 10.01 -5.61 18.63
CA SER A 206 9.16 -6.62 19.32
C SER A 206 7.69 -6.21 19.47
N ILE A 207 7.31 -5.02 18.99
CA ILE A 207 5.98 -4.41 19.04
C ILE A 207 5.69 -3.77 17.69
N ILE A 208 4.43 -3.85 17.24
CA ILE A 208 3.91 -3.17 16.05
C ILE A 208 4.09 -1.65 16.23
N LYS A 209 5.13 -1.09 15.62
CA LYS A 209 5.35 0.36 15.55
C LYS A 209 5.34 0.80 14.09
N LYS A 210 5.10 2.09 13.86
CA LYS A 210 5.19 2.69 12.52
C LYS A 210 6.60 2.61 11.94
N ILE A 211 6.69 2.29 10.65
CA ILE A 211 7.93 2.42 9.87
C ILE A 211 8.24 3.92 9.73
N PRO A 212 9.49 4.36 9.96
CA PRO A 212 9.87 5.74 9.67
C PRO A 212 9.60 6.09 8.20
N LEU A 213 8.91 7.21 7.96
CA LEU A 213 8.46 7.58 6.60
C LEU A 213 9.62 7.81 5.63
N ASN A 214 10.77 8.27 6.13
CA ASN A 214 12.01 8.43 5.36
C ASN A 214 12.70 7.12 4.97
N GLU A 215 12.37 6.00 5.63
CA GLU A 215 12.80 4.66 5.17
C GLU A 215 11.79 4.08 4.18
N LEU A 216 10.51 4.43 4.32
CA LEU A 216 9.43 3.94 3.46
C LEU A 216 9.44 4.60 2.07
N PHE A 217 9.64 5.91 2.00
CA PHE A 217 9.54 6.74 0.79
C PHE A 217 10.88 7.15 0.20
#